data_AF-A0A3C1DH21-F1
#
_entry.id   AF-A0A3C1DH21-F1
#
_cell.length_a   1.000
_cell.length_b   1.000
_cell.length_c   1.000
_cell.angle_alpha   90.00
_cell.angle_beta   90.00
_cell.angle_gamma   90.00
#
_symmetry.space_group_name_H-M   'P 1'
#
loop_
_entity.id
_entity.type
_entity.pdbx_description
1 polymer ?
#
loop_
_entity_poly.entity_id
_entity_poly.type
_entity_poly.pdbx_seq_one_letter_code
_entity_poly.pdbx_strand_id
1 'polypeptide(L)'
;MESESKCPVSHSGGTTNRDWWPDEVNLKVLQQNSPAADPMGEEFNYDDAFSSLDLNALKADLAALMTDSQDWWPADYGHYGPLFIRMAW
;
A
#
# COMPACT_ATOMS: atom_id res chain seq x y z
N MET A 1 -4.06 -24.90 -20.83
CA MET A 1 -3.14 -23.97 -21.52
C MET A 1 -3.21 -22.68 -20.74
N GLU A 2 -2.23 -22.45 -19.87
CA GLU A 2 -2.17 -21.26 -19.03
C GLU A 2 -2.01 -20.02 -19.92
N SER A 3 -2.96 -19.10 -19.84
CA SER A 3 -2.82 -17.76 -20.38
C SER A 3 -1.92 -16.97 -19.42
N GLU A 4 -0.60 -17.03 -19.61
CA GLU A 4 0.34 -16.19 -18.86
C GLU A 4 -0.01 -14.71 -19.07
N SER A 5 -0.20 -13.97 -17.98
CA SER A 5 -0.48 -12.53 -18.00
C SER A 5 0.77 -11.74 -18.41
N LYS A 6 1.11 -11.72 -19.70
CA LYS A 6 2.20 -10.90 -20.26
C LYS A 6 1.67 -9.55 -20.73
N CYS A 7 2.45 -8.49 -20.52
CA CYS A 7 2.15 -7.20 -21.12
C CYS A 7 2.15 -7.35 -22.66
N PRO A 8 1.11 -6.88 -23.37
CA PRO A 8 0.97 -7.07 -24.81
C PRO A 8 1.94 -6.19 -25.63
N VAL A 9 2.59 -5.22 -24.99
CA VAL A 9 3.59 -4.32 -25.59
C VAL A 9 4.94 -4.59 -24.95
N SER A 10 5.96 -4.83 -25.79
CA SER A 10 7.33 -5.03 -25.33
C SER A 10 7.96 -3.69 -24.91
N HIS A 11 8.28 -3.56 -23.63
CA HIS A 11 9.07 -2.45 -23.08
C HIS A 11 10.56 -2.85 -22.99
N SER A 12 11.45 -1.90 -22.70
CA SER A 12 12.91 -2.12 -22.67
C SER A 12 13.44 -3.06 -21.56
N GLY A 13 12.56 -3.71 -20.79
CA GLY A 13 12.92 -4.68 -19.75
C GLY A 13 12.85 -6.11 -20.27
N GLY A 14 13.75 -6.46 -21.21
CA GLY A 14 13.80 -7.77 -21.87
C GLY A 14 13.92 -8.97 -20.93
N THR A 15 14.12 -10.16 -21.51
CA THR A 15 14.15 -11.44 -20.79
C THR A 15 15.10 -11.42 -19.58
N THR A 16 14.60 -11.87 -18.43
CA THR A 16 15.30 -11.90 -17.14
C THR A 16 15.73 -13.33 -16.76
N ASN A 17 16.57 -13.48 -15.74
CA ASN A 17 17.01 -14.81 -15.27
C ASN A 17 15.84 -15.72 -14.85
N ARG A 18 14.75 -15.16 -14.32
CA ARG A 18 13.54 -15.94 -13.95
C ARG A 18 12.80 -16.52 -15.14
N ASP A 19 12.91 -15.88 -16.31
CA ASP A 19 12.32 -16.39 -17.54
C ASP A 19 13.13 -17.58 -18.10
N TRP A 20 14.45 -17.58 -17.87
CA TRP A 20 15.35 -18.66 -18.30
C TRP A 20 15.40 -19.84 -17.32
N TRP A 21 15.37 -19.56 -16.01
CA TRP A 21 15.45 -20.55 -14.93
C TRP A 21 14.30 -20.34 -13.93
N PRO A 22 13.08 -20.78 -14.27
CA PRO A 22 11.90 -20.53 -13.44
C PRO A 22 11.97 -21.18 -12.04
N ASP A 23 12.70 -22.28 -11.90
CA ASP A 23 12.85 -23.04 -10.64
C ASP A 23 14.11 -22.64 -9.83
N GLU A 24 14.86 -21.61 -10.25
CA GLU A 24 16.01 -21.10 -9.49
C GLU A 24 15.58 -20.50 -8.14
N VAL A 25 16.39 -20.71 -7.10
CA VAL A 25 16.15 -20.14 -5.78
C VAL A 25 16.12 -18.61 -5.84
N ASN A 26 15.01 -18.01 -5.42
CA ASN A 26 14.83 -16.56 -5.44
C ASN A 26 15.40 -15.88 -4.18
N LEU A 27 16.59 -15.30 -4.29
CA LEU A 27 17.21 -14.54 -3.19
C LEU A 27 16.64 -13.13 -3.01
N LYS A 28 15.78 -12.64 -3.93
CA LYS A 28 15.23 -11.27 -3.84
C LYS A 28 14.39 -11.03 -2.59
N VAL A 29 13.92 -12.10 -1.94
CA VAL A 29 13.19 -12.02 -0.66
C VAL A 29 14.05 -11.47 0.48
N LEU A 30 15.38 -11.62 0.39
CA LEU A 30 16.33 -11.14 1.41
C LEU A 30 16.68 -9.66 1.29
N GLN A 31 16.24 -9.01 0.21
CA GLN A 31 16.51 -7.59 -0.08
C GLN A 31 15.22 -6.75 -0.17
N GLN A 32 14.10 -7.28 0.33
CA GLN A 32 12.85 -6.53 0.45
C GLN A 32 12.99 -5.47 1.56
N ASN A 33 12.35 -4.31 1.37
CA ASN A 33 12.29 -3.24 2.37
C ASN A 33 13.68 -2.77 2.86
N SER A 34 14.64 -2.65 1.94
CA SER A 34 15.96 -2.06 2.25
C SER A 34 15.81 -0.61 2.75
N PRO A 35 16.60 -0.16 3.75
CA PRO A 35 16.59 1.23 4.21
C PRO A 35 16.82 2.26 3.09
N ALA A 36 17.55 1.90 2.04
CA ALA A 36 17.77 2.78 0.89
C ALA A 36 16.49 3.10 0.10
N ALA A 37 15.44 2.28 0.23
CA ALA A 37 14.14 2.51 -0.37
C ALA A 37 13.15 3.19 0.60
N ASP A 38 13.52 3.37 1.87
CA ASP A 38 12.69 4.01 2.88
C ASP A 38 12.79 5.54 2.76
N PRO A 39 11.68 6.25 2.46
CA PRO A 39 11.70 7.71 2.38
C PRO A 39 11.80 8.42 3.74
N MET A 40 11.60 7.71 4.86
CA MET A 40 11.58 8.30 6.20
C MET A 40 12.98 8.60 6.76
N GLY A 41 14.02 7.95 6.23
CA GLY A 41 15.40 8.12 6.65
C GLY A 41 15.80 7.28 7.87
N GLU A 42 17.10 7.09 8.07
CA GLU A 42 17.65 6.16 9.05
C GLU A 42 17.40 6.56 10.52
N GLU A 43 17.15 7.84 10.78
CA GLU A 43 16.94 8.37 12.14
C GLU A 43 15.47 8.36 12.58
N PHE A 44 14.53 7.98 11.71
CA PHE A 44 13.10 8.01 12.02
C PHE A 44 12.68 6.87 12.95
N ASN A 45 12.03 7.21 14.07
CA ASN A 45 11.42 6.25 14.99
C ASN A 45 9.89 6.39 15.00
N TYR A 46 9.19 5.39 14.48
CA TYR A 46 7.73 5.39 14.43
C TYR A 46 7.08 5.28 15.82
N ASP A 47 7.69 4.56 16.76
CA ASP A 47 7.12 4.37 18.10
C ASP A 47 7.10 5.68 18.89
N ASP A 48 8.20 6.43 18.84
CA ASP A 48 8.29 7.77 19.43
C ASP A 48 7.32 8.75 18.77
N ALA A 49 7.26 8.73 17.43
CA ALA A 49 6.37 9.60 16.66
C ALA A 49 4.89 9.31 16.97
N PHE A 50 4.48 8.04 16.98
CA PHE A 50 3.11 7.64 17.30
C PHE A 50 2.75 7.94 18.75
N SER A 51 3.68 7.75 19.68
CA SER A 51 3.47 8.07 21.10
C SER A 51 3.22 9.55 21.36
N SER A 52 3.74 10.43 20.49
CA SER A 52 3.53 11.88 20.56
C SER A 52 2.22 12.37 19.92
N LEU A 53 1.49 11.49 19.23
CA LEU A 53 0.31 11.83 18.45
C LEU A 53 -0.92 12.07 19.34
N ASP A 54 -1.70 13.10 19.04
CA ASP A 54 -3.02 13.29 19.65
C ASP A 54 -4.05 12.31 19.06
N LEU A 55 -4.17 11.15 19.71
CA LEU A 55 -5.09 10.10 19.29
C LEU A 55 -6.57 10.49 19.42
N ASN A 56 -6.91 11.44 20.30
CA ASN A 56 -8.30 11.86 20.46
C ASN A 56 -8.70 12.78 19.30
N ALA A 57 -7.84 13.73 18.94
CA ALA A 57 -8.03 14.56 17.75
C ALA A 57 -8.13 13.71 16.48
N LEU A 58 -7.21 12.76 16.27
CA LEU A 58 -7.25 11.88 15.11
C LEU A 58 -8.57 11.09 14.99
N LYS A 59 -9.07 10.53 16.10
CA LYS A 59 -10.34 9.80 16.10
C LYS A 59 -11.53 10.71 15.81
N ALA A 60 -11.51 11.93 16.33
CA ALA A 60 -12.56 12.91 16.06
C ALA A 60 -12.57 13.31 14.58
N ASP A 61 -11.41 13.56 13.99
CA ASP A 61 -11.27 13.88 12.57
C ASP A 61 -11.74 12.74 11.67
N LEU A 62 -11.39 11.49 12.02
CA LEU A 62 -11.88 10.31 11.29
C LEU A 62 -13.41 10.16 11.38
N ALA A 63 -14.00 10.45 12.54
CA ALA A 63 -15.45 10.41 12.72
C ALA A 63 -16.15 11.52 11.90
N ALA A 64 -15.56 12.71 11.80
CA ALA A 64 -16.07 13.79 10.96
C ALA A 64 -15.99 13.43 9.46
N LEU A 65 -14.84 12.91 9.03
CA LEU A 65 -14.58 12.48 7.65
C LEU A 65 -15.61 11.44 7.18
N MET A 66 -16.06 10.56 8.08
CA MET A 66 -17.03 9.53 7.73
C MET A 66 -18.33 10.08 7.14
N THR A 67 -18.72 11.32 7.43
CA THR A 67 -19.92 11.97 6.87
C THR A 67 -19.62 13.13 5.93
N ASP A 68 -18.34 13.41 5.65
CA ASP A 68 -17.90 14.47 4.74
C ASP A 68 -17.77 13.93 3.31
N SER A 69 -18.92 13.76 2.65
CA SER A 69 -19.01 13.14 1.32
C SER A 69 -18.28 13.95 0.25
N GLN A 70 -17.43 13.28 -0.53
CA GLN A 70 -16.67 13.86 -1.63
C GLN A 70 -17.32 13.60 -2.98
N ASP A 71 -17.42 14.61 -3.85
CA ASP A 71 -18.11 14.49 -5.14
C ASP A 71 -17.48 13.48 -6.10
N TRP A 72 -16.16 13.30 -6.02
CA TRP A 72 -15.42 12.34 -6.85
C TRP A 72 -15.61 10.88 -6.37
N TRP A 73 -16.11 10.68 -5.15
CA TRP A 73 -16.47 9.37 -4.62
C TRP A 73 -17.56 9.49 -3.54
N PRO A 74 -18.84 9.71 -3.91
CA PRO A 74 -19.88 10.03 -2.94
C PRO A 74 -20.09 8.95 -1.88
N ALA A 75 -20.40 9.38 -0.65
CA ALA A 75 -20.65 8.45 0.45
C ALA A 75 -22.03 7.80 0.33
N ASP A 76 -22.07 6.47 0.33
CA ASP A 76 -23.32 5.72 0.39
C ASP A 76 -24.09 6.10 1.67
N TYR A 77 -25.38 6.41 1.52
CA TYR A 77 -26.24 6.86 2.63
C TYR A 77 -25.72 8.11 3.37
N GLY A 78 -24.82 8.89 2.75
CA GLY A 78 -24.15 10.03 3.38
C GLY A 78 -23.11 9.63 4.43
N HIS A 79 -22.63 8.38 4.44
CA HIS A 79 -21.67 7.91 5.43
C HIS A 79 -20.71 6.82 4.90
N TYR A 80 -19.39 7.07 4.91
CA TYR A 80 -18.34 6.12 4.51
C TYR A 80 -18.11 4.96 5.48
N GLY A 81 -18.94 4.81 6.51
CA GLY A 81 -18.73 3.86 7.61
C GLY A 81 -18.62 2.42 7.11
N PRO A 82 -19.61 1.93 6.33
CA PRO A 82 -19.53 0.59 5.74
C PRO A 82 -18.31 0.40 4.83
N LEU A 83 -17.92 1.43 4.08
CA LEU A 83 -16.74 1.38 3.21
C LEU A 83 -15.44 1.24 4.02
N PHE A 84 -15.26 2.06 5.06
CA PHE A 84 -14.06 2.00 5.90
C PHE A 84 -13.98 0.72 6.72
N ILE A 85 -15.11 0.14 7.16
CA ILE A 85 -15.12 -1.17 7.79
C ILE A 85 -14.62 -2.24 6.81
N ARG A 86 -15.10 -2.23 5.56
CA ARG A 86 -14.65 -3.18 4.53
C ARG A 86 -13.17 -3.03 4.18
N MET A 87 -12.63 -1.81 4.20
CA MET A 87 -11.20 -1.56 3.93
C MET A 87 -10.29 -2.13 5.03
N ALA A 88 -10.75 -2.12 6.28
CA ALA A 88 -9.99 -2.61 7.43
C ALA A 88 -10.08 -4.12 7.64
N TRP A 89 -11.13 -4.76 7.13
CA TRP A 89 -11.35 -6.22 7.18
C TRP A 89 -10.52 -6.97 6.13
#